data_AF-A0A142XPU0-F1
#
_entry.id   AF-A0A142XPU0-F1
#
_cell.length_a   1.000
_cell.length_b   1.000
_cell.length_c   1.000
_cell.angle_alpha   90.00
_cell.angle_beta   90.00
_cell.angle_gamma   90.00
#
_symmetry.space_group_name_H-M   'P 1'
#
loop_
_entity.id
_entity.type
_entity.pdbx_description
1 polymer ?
#
loop_
_entity_poly.entity_id
_entity_poly.type
_entity_poly.pdbx_seq_one_letter_code
_entity_poly.pdbx_strand_id
1 'polypeptide(L)'
;MDDGVRRSVLQLLGNAMSDISEDCWAAGWLGGTEYHVPELCRRAAESGRAQRWGAGTVTPDRALGLVYLTEQIGCWADLDAAGVAYVPHHPFPIPLEHLAVLDRQ
;
A
#
# COMPACT_ATOMS: atom_id res chain seq x y z
N MET A 1 13.18 -11.01 -13.28
CA MET A 1 12.97 -11.53 -11.91
C MET A 1 12.33 -12.90 -12.05
N ASP A 2 12.72 -13.87 -11.22
CA ASP A 2 12.07 -15.18 -11.15
C ASP A 2 10.65 -15.06 -10.57
N ASP A 3 9.70 -15.88 -11.02
CA ASP A 3 8.29 -15.81 -10.61
C ASP A 3 8.08 -16.10 -9.11
N GLY A 4 8.90 -16.99 -8.53
CA GLY A 4 8.89 -17.25 -7.09
C GLY A 4 9.36 -16.03 -6.30
N VAL A 5 10.43 -15.39 -6.75
CA VAL A 5 10.94 -14.15 -6.13
C VAL A 5 9.91 -13.03 -6.23
N ARG A 6 9.30 -12.84 -7.40
CA ARG A 6 8.24 -11.83 -7.60
C ARG A 6 7.08 -12.04 -6.63
N ARG A 7 6.64 -13.29 -6.44
CA ARG A 7 5.58 -13.63 -5.48
C ARG A 7 5.98 -13.31 -4.04
N SER A 8 7.21 -13.64 -3.63
CA SER A 8 7.69 -13.32 -2.28
C SER A 8 7.76 -11.81 -2.03
N VAL A 9 8.23 -11.04 -3.01
CA VAL A 9 8.27 -9.58 -2.92
C VAL A 9 6.86 -8.99 -2.84
N LEU A 10 5.90 -9.52 -3.61
CA LEU A 10 4.50 -9.12 -3.50
C LEU A 10 3.92 -9.38 -2.09
N GLN A 11 4.24 -10.53 -1.47
CA GLN A 11 3.78 -10.80 -0.10
C GLN A 11 4.41 -9.84 0.92
N LEU A 12 5.69 -9.53 0.77
CA LEU A 12 6.37 -8.55 1.63
C LEU A 12 5.77 -7.15 1.48
N LEU A 13 5.47 -6.75 0.24
CA LEU A 13 4.81 -5.48 -0.07
C LEU A 13 3.43 -5.41 0.60
N GLY A 14 2.61 -6.44 0.42
CA GLY A 14 1.28 -6.50 1.03
C GLY A 14 1.31 -6.44 2.56
N ASN A 15 2.23 -7.17 3.20
CA ASN A 15 2.43 -7.08 4.64
C ASN A 15 2.81 -5.66 5.07
N ALA A 16 3.76 -5.04 4.37
CA ALA A 16 4.20 -3.68 4.70
C ALA A 16 3.10 -2.63 4.50
N MET A 17 2.19 -2.83 3.54
CA MET A 17 0.98 -2.03 3.35
C MET A 17 -0.05 -2.28 4.46
N SER A 18 -0.29 -3.54 4.82
CA SER A 18 -1.20 -3.90 5.92
C SER A 18 -0.75 -3.30 7.26
N ASP A 19 0.56 -3.30 7.52
CA ASP A 19 1.16 -2.72 8.72
C ASP A 19 0.95 -1.20 8.82
N ILE A 20 0.73 -0.49 7.70
CA ILE A 20 0.38 0.94 7.73
C ILE A 20 -1.05 1.11 8.22
N SER A 21 -1.95 0.26 7.76
CA SER A 21 -3.38 0.46 7.98
C SER A 21 -3.79 0.28 9.44
N GLU A 22 -3.17 -0.64 10.19
CA GLU A 22 -3.72 -1.11 11.47
C GLU A 22 -2.72 -1.17 12.64
N ASP A 23 -1.66 -0.34 12.60
CA ASP A 23 -0.57 -0.21 13.61
C ASP A 23 -0.87 -0.92 14.96
N CYS A 24 -0.43 -2.19 15.06
CA CYS A 24 -0.46 -3.04 16.25
C CYS A 24 -1.79 -3.72 16.71
N TRP A 25 -2.84 -3.83 15.91
CA TRP A 25 -3.99 -4.72 16.24
C TRP A 25 -4.10 -5.90 15.27
N ALA A 26 -4.43 -7.08 15.81
CA ALA A 26 -4.57 -8.35 15.08
C ALA A 26 -5.79 -8.42 14.13
N ALA A 27 -6.18 -7.28 13.54
CA ALA A 27 -7.19 -7.18 12.50
C ALA A 27 -6.48 -6.72 11.22
N GLY A 28 -6.63 -7.51 10.15
CA GLY A 28 -5.91 -7.34 8.88
C GLY A 28 -6.32 -6.11 8.06
N TRP A 29 -5.94 -6.15 6.78
CA TRP A 29 -6.19 -5.16 5.73
C TRP A 29 -7.44 -4.28 5.88
N LEU A 30 -7.24 -2.97 6.10
CA LEU A 30 -8.31 -1.97 6.05
C LEU A 30 -8.80 -1.80 4.61
N GLY A 31 -10.12 -1.83 4.40
CA GLY A 31 -10.71 -1.63 3.07
C GLY A 31 -10.23 -0.33 2.40
N GLY A 32 -9.83 -0.44 1.14
CA GLY A 32 -9.27 0.66 0.36
C GLY A 32 -7.76 0.86 0.53
N THR A 33 -7.07 0.05 1.35
CA THR A 33 -5.59 0.07 1.46
C THR A 33 -4.93 -0.11 0.09
N GLU A 34 -5.52 -0.96 -0.76
CA GLU A 34 -5.10 -1.22 -2.14
C GLU A 34 -5.06 0.03 -3.01
N TYR A 35 -5.85 1.07 -2.69
CA TYR A 35 -5.89 2.35 -3.40
C TYR A 35 -5.18 3.47 -2.62
N HIS A 36 -5.46 3.60 -1.33
CA HIS A 36 -5.05 4.75 -0.53
C HIS A 36 -3.56 4.75 -0.18
N VAL A 37 -2.99 3.60 0.23
CA VAL A 37 -1.55 3.53 0.55
C VAL A 37 -0.68 3.88 -0.67
N PRO A 38 -0.96 3.40 -1.90
CA PRO A 38 -0.24 3.83 -3.10
C PRO A 38 -0.20 5.34 -3.29
N GLU A 39 -1.36 6.00 -3.22
CA GLU A 39 -1.46 7.44 -3.42
C GLU A 39 -0.80 8.23 -2.28
N LEU A 40 -0.92 7.75 -1.04
CA LEU A 40 -0.25 8.38 0.11
C LEU A 40 1.27 8.23 0.05
N CYS A 41 1.78 7.11 -0.47
CA CYS A 41 3.21 6.96 -0.73
C CYS A 41 3.67 8.00 -1.77
N ARG A 42 2.92 8.18 -2.86
CA ARG A 42 3.21 9.20 -3.87
C ARG A 42 3.24 10.61 -3.25
N ARG A 43 2.20 10.99 -2.49
CA ARG A 43 2.10 12.28 -1.79
C ARG A 43 3.26 12.47 -0.79
N ALA A 44 3.62 11.44 -0.02
CA ALA A 44 4.71 11.52 0.96
C ALA A 44 6.08 11.70 0.30
N ALA A 45 6.35 10.96 -0.78
CA ALA A 45 7.59 11.06 -1.52
C ALA A 45 7.75 12.41 -2.23
N GLU A 46 6.67 12.95 -2.82
CA GLU A 46 6.69 14.25 -3.50
C GLU A 46 6.80 15.43 -2.53
N SER A 47 6.06 15.40 -1.43
CA SER A 47 5.99 16.52 -0.49
C SER A 47 7.07 16.48 0.60
N GLY A 48 7.73 15.33 0.81
CA GLY A 48 8.61 15.09 1.94
C GLY A 48 7.90 15.10 3.29
N ARG A 49 6.56 14.97 3.32
CA ARG A 49 5.74 15.01 4.54
C ARG A 49 5.02 13.70 4.77
N ALA A 50 4.96 13.28 6.02
CA ALA A 50 4.23 12.09 6.40
C ALA A 50 2.72 12.21 6.11
N GLN A 51 2.11 11.11 5.70
CA GLN A 51 0.67 10.99 5.42
C GLN A 51 0.06 9.97 6.39
N ARG A 52 -1.17 10.21 6.85
CA ARG A 52 -1.86 9.27 7.76
C ARG A 52 -2.75 8.33 6.95
N TRP A 53 -2.90 7.10 7.44
CA TRP A 53 -3.86 6.13 6.93
C TRP A 53 -4.22 5.14 8.04
N GLY A 54 -5.50 4.93 8.29
CA GLY A 54 -5.96 4.09 9.39
C GLY A 54 -5.32 4.50 10.72
N ALA A 55 -4.70 3.53 11.41
CA ALA A 55 -3.97 3.78 12.66
C ALA A 55 -2.52 4.24 12.46
N GLY A 56 -1.92 3.98 11.29
CA GLY A 56 -0.50 4.20 11.06
C GLY A 56 -0.17 5.47 10.28
N THR A 57 1.10 5.57 9.90
CA THR A 57 1.65 6.73 9.19
C THR A 57 2.61 6.26 8.10
N VAL A 58 2.41 6.81 6.90
CA VAL A 58 3.30 6.70 5.75
C VAL A 58 4.32 7.83 5.86
N THR A 59 5.51 7.53 6.37
CA THR A 59 6.64 8.47 6.35
C THR A 59 7.26 8.54 4.96
N PRO A 60 8.00 9.61 4.60
CA PRO A 60 8.69 9.69 3.30
C PRO A 60 9.63 8.51 3.05
N ASP A 61 10.43 8.10 4.04
CA ASP A 61 11.34 6.96 3.89
C ASP A 61 10.59 5.64 3.64
N ARG A 62 9.48 5.42 4.37
CA ARG A 62 8.63 4.24 4.17
C ARG A 62 7.97 4.25 2.80
N ALA A 63 7.50 5.42 2.36
CA ALA A 63 6.93 5.60 1.03
C ALA A 63 7.94 5.27 -0.07
N LEU A 64 9.17 5.78 0.03
CA LEU A 64 10.24 5.49 -0.93
C LEU A 64 10.57 3.99 -0.97
N GLY A 65 10.59 3.33 0.19
CA GLY A 65 10.78 1.87 0.26
C GLY A 65 9.66 1.09 -0.45
N LEU A 66 8.39 1.45 -0.22
CA LEU A 66 7.25 0.81 -0.88
C LEU A 66 7.22 1.08 -2.38
N VAL A 67 7.47 2.33 -2.78
CA VAL A 67 7.57 2.72 -4.20
C VAL A 67 8.68 1.91 -4.88
N TYR A 68 9.87 1.83 -4.27
CA TYR A 68 10.97 1.01 -4.79
C TYR A 68 10.55 -0.46 -5.00
N LEU A 69 9.90 -1.08 -4.01
CA LEU A 69 9.40 -2.46 -4.14
C LEU A 69 8.41 -2.61 -5.30
N THR A 70 7.47 -1.66 -5.42
CA THR A 70 6.45 -1.68 -6.48
C THR A 70 7.06 -1.50 -7.86
N GLU A 71 8.10 -0.67 -8.02
CA GLU A 71 8.84 -0.51 -9.27
C GLU A 71 9.57 -1.79 -9.67
N GLN A 72 10.09 -2.56 -8.70
CA GLN A 72 10.77 -3.83 -9.00
C GLN A 72 9.80 -4.91 -9.52
N ILE A 73 8.57 -4.94 -9.02
CA ILE A 73 7.58 -5.98 -9.39
C ILE A 73 6.50 -5.48 -10.37
N GLY A 74 6.41 -4.18 -10.60
CA GLY A 74 5.46 -3.54 -11.52
C GLY A 74 4.00 -3.49 -11.04
N CYS A 75 3.73 -3.73 -9.75
CA CYS A 75 2.38 -3.69 -9.20
C CYS A 75 2.38 -3.35 -7.70
N TRP A 76 1.21 -2.98 -7.19
CA TRP A 76 0.90 -2.91 -5.76
C TRP A 76 0.30 -4.23 -5.28
N ALA A 77 0.07 -4.34 -3.98
CA ALA A 77 -0.61 -5.48 -3.37
C ALA A 77 -2.08 -5.14 -3.08
N ASP A 78 -2.93 -6.15 -3.23
CA ASP A 78 -4.29 -6.20 -2.72
C ASP A 78 -4.48 -7.52 -1.97
N LEU A 79 -5.35 -7.53 -0.96
CA LEU A 79 -5.65 -8.75 -0.22
C LEU A 79 -6.63 -9.60 -1.04
N ASP A 80 -6.34 -10.90 -1.18
CA ASP A 80 -7.24 -11.80 -1.90
C ASP A 80 -8.60 -11.96 -1.20
N ALA A 81 -9.59 -12.45 -1.96
CA ALA A 81 -10.95 -12.63 -1.44
C ALA A 81 -11.04 -13.60 -0.25
N ALA A 82 -10.02 -14.45 -0.04
CA ALA A 82 -9.93 -15.36 1.09
C ALA A 82 -9.30 -14.71 2.33
N GLY A 83 -8.66 -13.56 2.19
CA GLY A 83 -7.98 -12.85 3.27
C GLY A 83 -6.68 -13.51 3.72
N VAL A 84 -6.03 -14.30 2.86
CA VAL A 84 -4.87 -15.15 3.25
C VAL A 84 -3.59 -14.84 2.48
N ALA A 85 -3.70 -14.20 1.32
CA ALA A 85 -2.54 -13.88 0.49
C ALA A 85 -2.75 -12.57 -0.28
N TYR A 86 -1.64 -11.96 -0.71
CA TYR A 86 -1.70 -10.77 -1.55
C TYR A 86 -1.61 -11.09 -3.03
N VAL A 87 -2.39 -10.38 -3.83
CA VAL A 87 -2.45 -10.46 -5.28
C VAL A 87 -1.98 -9.15 -5.94
N PRO A 88 -1.49 -9.20 -7.19
CA PRO A 88 -1.11 -7.99 -7.92
C PRO A 88 -2.29 -7.03 -8.10
N HIS A 89 -2.06 -5.75 -7.83
CA HIS A 89 -3.03 -4.69 -7.99
C HIS A 89 -2.41 -3.47 -8.71
N HIS A 90 -3.22 -2.80 -9.52
CA HIS A 90 -2.82 -1.61 -10.28
C HIS A 90 -3.75 -0.46 -9.92
N PRO A 91 -3.41 0.33 -8.88
CA PRO A 91 -4.32 1.28 -8.28
C PRO A 91 -4.48 2.56 -9.11
N PHE A 92 -3.59 2.80 -10.06
CA PHE A 92 -3.59 4.03 -10.85
C PHE A 92 -4.27 3.86 -12.21
N PRO A 93 -5.13 4.81 -12.63
CA PRO A 93 -5.61 5.96 -11.85
C PRO A 93 -6.54 5.54 -10.70
N ILE A 94 -6.43 6.22 -9.56
CA ILE A 94 -7.24 5.95 -8.37
C ILE A 94 -8.71 6.32 -8.66
N PRO A 95 -9.69 5.44 -8.36
CA PRO A 95 -11.11 5.78 -8.51
C PRO A 95 -11.50 7.02 -7.66
N LEU A 96 -12.45 7.81 -8.14
CA LEU A 96 -12.82 9.11 -7.53
C LEU A 96 -13.31 8.98 -6.09
N GLU A 97 -14.04 7.91 -5.79
CA GLU A 97 -14.54 7.58 -4.47
C GLU A 97 -13.41 7.40 -3.44
N HIS A 98 -12.25 6.88 -3.87
CA HIS A 98 -11.07 6.68 -3.03
C HIS A 98 -10.27 7.99 -2.86
N LEU A 99 -10.18 8.82 -3.90
CA LEU A 99 -9.57 10.15 -3.79
C LEU A 99 -10.33 11.03 -2.78
N ALA A 100 -11.65 11.00 -2.81
CA ALA A 100 -12.48 11.78 -1.89
C ALA A 100 -12.31 11.39 -0.41
N VAL A 101 -11.88 10.15 -0.13
CA VAL A 101 -11.56 9.70 1.24
C VAL A 101 -10.24 10.32 1.71
N LEU A 102 -9.23 10.38 0.85
CA LEU A 102 -7.91 10.92 1.19
C LEU A 102 -7.93 12.41 1.49
N ASP A 103 -8.76 13.18 0.78
CA ASP A 103 -8.82 14.64 0.95
C ASP A 103 -9.57 15.08 2.22
N ARG A 104 -10.16 14.14 2.96
CA ARG A 104 -10.88 14.38 4.23
C ARG A 104 -10.04 14.07 5.47
N GLN A 105 -8.83 13.54 5.31
CA GLN A 105 -7.91 13.21 6.40
C GLN A 105 -6.98 14.39 6.73
#